data_AF-A0A535Q9K6-F1
#
_entry.id   AF-A0A535Q9K6-F1
#
_cell.length_a   1.000
_cell.length_b   1.000
_cell.length_c   1.000
_cell.angle_alpha   90.00
_cell.angle_beta   90.00
_cell.angle_gamma   90.00
#
_symmetry.space_group_name_H-M   'P 1'
#
loop_
_entity.id
_entity.type
_entity.pdbx_description
1 polymer ?
#
loop_
_entity_poly.entity_id
_entity_poly.type
_entity_poly.pdbx_seq_one_letter_code
_entity_poly.pdbx_strand_id
1 'polypeptide(L)'
;MPTPEQRGRARLGHLLTEIASNAPAPASGSAAAAVVATSAALLQKVALRSRSRWPGATAAHHRAEALRLRAEELIELDSLAYLEFVEASRSGQNVDAARQKTIDVPIEIAGVAAQVMELAHDLETNGNPNLRADAAAAAILAEAAQKTAAMLIQVNIASASPRRPAAPGPADGPDRARAQSRDSDPPSRPRDARDDRSALSAGRSRGSARSRSASSGSPSTRQARRRGGSR
;
A
#
# COMPACT_ATOMS: atom_id res chain seq x y z
N MET A 1 4.91 -11.53 34.45
CA MET A 1 4.57 -10.42 33.53
C MET A 1 5.29 -10.62 32.21
N PRO A 2 4.67 -10.38 31.04
CA PRO A 2 5.37 -10.41 29.75
C PRO A 2 6.43 -9.29 29.67
N THR A 3 7.47 -9.49 28.87
CA THR A 3 8.48 -8.46 28.56
C THR A 3 7.90 -7.35 27.68
N PRO A 4 8.58 -6.18 27.55
CA PRO A 4 8.18 -5.16 26.58
C PRO A 4 8.12 -5.68 25.14
N GLU A 5 9.09 -6.52 24.76
CA GLU A 5 9.15 -7.16 23.44
C GLU A 5 8.01 -8.16 23.22
N GLN A 6 7.66 -8.95 24.24
CA GLN A 6 6.50 -9.86 24.18
C GLN A 6 5.19 -9.09 24.05
N ARG A 7 5.02 -7.96 24.76
CA ARG A 7 3.85 -7.07 24.57
C ARG A 7 3.81 -6.45 23.17
N GLY A 8 4.93 -6.02 22.62
CA GLY A 8 5.00 -5.48 21.25
C GLY A 8 4.65 -6.53 20.19
N ARG A 9 5.19 -7.75 20.33
CA ARG A 9 4.85 -8.89 19.46
C ARG A 9 3.37 -9.29 19.55
N ALA A 10 2.74 -9.19 20.73
CA ALA A 10 1.40 -9.70 20.96
C ALA A 10 0.27 -9.03 20.14
N ARG A 11 0.46 -7.81 19.61
CA ARG A 11 -0.54 -7.14 18.75
C ARG A 11 -0.05 -6.95 17.31
N LEU A 12 1.06 -6.25 17.10
CA LEU A 12 1.59 -6.03 15.76
C LEU A 12 2.08 -7.35 15.12
N GLY A 13 2.71 -8.23 15.91
CA GLY A 13 3.11 -9.55 15.42
C GLY A 13 1.92 -10.43 15.08
N HIS A 14 0.85 -10.40 15.89
CA HIS A 14 -0.41 -11.10 15.61
C HIS A 14 -1.00 -10.62 14.27
N LEU A 15 -1.24 -9.31 14.11
CA LEU A 15 -1.79 -8.75 12.87
C LEU A 15 -0.95 -9.10 11.63
N LEU A 16 0.38 -9.04 11.73
CA LEU A 16 1.27 -9.40 10.62
C LEU A 16 1.27 -10.91 10.33
N THR A 17 1.12 -11.77 11.35
CA THR A 17 0.95 -13.22 11.15
C THR A 17 -0.38 -13.54 10.47
N GLU A 18 -1.47 -12.91 10.89
CA GLU A 18 -2.81 -13.17 10.33
C GLU A 18 -2.92 -12.63 8.89
N ILE A 19 -2.38 -11.45 8.59
CA ILE A 19 -2.30 -10.91 7.21
C ILE A 19 -1.43 -11.81 6.30
N ALA A 20 -0.42 -12.50 6.86
CA ALA A 20 0.45 -13.42 6.13
C ALA A 20 -0.09 -14.87 6.11
N SER A 21 -1.29 -15.11 6.61
CA SER A 21 -1.92 -16.43 6.66
C SER A 21 -2.65 -16.78 5.35
N ASN A 22 -3.31 -17.94 5.32
CA ASN A 22 -4.23 -18.32 4.25
C ASN A 22 -5.71 -18.06 4.63
N ALA A 23 -5.97 -17.22 5.63
CA ALA A 23 -7.30 -16.77 5.99
C ALA A 23 -7.81 -15.70 4.99
N PRO A 24 -9.13 -15.57 4.77
CA PRO A 24 -9.68 -14.57 3.87
C PRO A 24 -9.55 -13.12 4.39
N ALA A 25 -9.40 -12.93 5.69
CA ALA A 25 -9.11 -11.67 6.37
C ALA A 25 -8.37 -11.97 7.70
N PRO A 26 -7.63 -11.01 8.30
CA PRO A 26 -7.38 -9.62 7.89
C PRO A 26 -6.64 -9.49 6.54
N ALA A 27 -6.90 -8.39 5.84
CA ALA A 27 -6.42 -8.17 4.47
C ALA A 27 -5.88 -6.73 4.28
N SER A 28 -5.88 -6.24 3.03
CA SER A 28 -5.30 -4.94 2.66
C SER A 28 -6.03 -3.72 3.24
N GLY A 29 -7.35 -3.81 3.53
CA GLY A 29 -8.08 -2.75 4.24
C GLY A 29 -7.66 -2.69 5.71
N SER A 30 -7.60 -3.84 6.38
CA SER A 30 -7.11 -4.01 7.74
C SER A 30 -5.67 -3.49 7.89
N ALA A 31 -4.82 -3.76 6.89
CA ALA A 31 -3.47 -3.22 6.80
C ALA A 31 -3.45 -1.69 6.62
N ALA A 32 -4.32 -1.14 5.77
CA ALA A 32 -4.44 0.32 5.60
C ALA A 32 -4.89 1.01 6.90
N ALA A 33 -5.89 0.47 7.59
CA ALA A 33 -6.33 0.95 8.91
C ALA A 33 -5.17 0.95 9.93
N ALA A 34 -4.35 -0.11 9.95
CA ALA A 34 -3.17 -0.18 10.82
C ALA A 34 -2.08 0.86 10.48
N VAL A 35 -1.93 1.24 9.20
CA VAL A 35 -1.06 2.35 8.78
C VAL A 35 -1.62 3.70 9.23
N VAL A 36 -2.94 3.92 9.16
CA VAL A 36 -3.59 5.13 9.71
C VAL A 36 -3.41 5.21 11.23
N ALA A 37 -3.60 4.10 11.96
CA ALA A 37 -3.38 4.03 13.40
C ALA A 37 -1.93 4.34 13.78
N THR A 38 -0.96 3.80 13.02
CA THR A 38 0.48 4.07 13.19
C THR A 38 0.80 5.55 12.96
N SER A 39 0.20 6.16 11.93
CA SER A 39 0.37 7.58 11.60
C SER A 39 -0.21 8.49 12.70
N ALA A 40 -1.42 8.18 13.17
CA ALA A 40 -2.06 8.88 14.28
C ALA A 40 -1.26 8.73 15.59
N ALA A 41 -0.69 7.56 15.89
CA ALA A 41 0.20 7.34 17.03
C ALA A 41 1.48 8.20 16.95
N LEU A 42 2.05 8.36 15.74
CA LEU A 42 3.20 9.22 15.51
C LEU A 42 2.85 10.70 15.76
N LEU A 43 1.68 11.17 15.31
CA LEU A 43 1.19 12.51 15.63
C LEU A 43 0.87 12.69 17.13
N GLN A 44 0.35 11.68 17.81
CA GLN A 44 0.10 11.71 19.26
C GLN A 44 1.42 11.95 20.04
N LYS A 45 2.53 11.35 19.59
CA LYS A 45 3.91 11.62 20.06
C LYS A 45 4.37 13.04 19.72
N VAL A 46 4.21 13.52 18.48
CA VAL A 46 4.62 14.89 18.10
C VAL A 46 3.88 15.94 18.91
N ALA A 47 2.56 15.80 19.08
CA ALA A 47 1.73 16.67 19.90
C ALA A 47 2.16 16.65 21.39
N LEU A 48 2.36 15.46 21.98
CA LEU A 48 2.88 15.33 23.35
C LEU A 48 4.22 16.06 23.54
N ARG A 49 5.12 15.97 22.55
CA ARG A 49 6.44 16.62 22.55
C ARG A 49 6.40 18.09 22.11
N SER A 50 5.21 18.67 21.90
CA SER A 50 4.97 20.08 21.53
C SER A 50 4.27 20.89 22.63
N ARG A 51 3.81 20.27 23.73
CA ARG A 51 3.05 20.91 24.83
C ARG A 51 3.71 22.13 25.47
N SER A 52 5.04 22.24 25.47
CA SER A 52 5.77 23.39 26.01
C SER A 52 6.00 24.53 24.99
N ARG A 53 5.45 24.43 23.78
CA ARG A 53 5.63 25.41 22.69
C ARG A 53 4.33 25.88 22.06
N TRP A 54 3.35 24.99 21.91
CA TRP A 54 2.08 25.28 21.25
C TRP A 54 0.90 24.99 22.19
N PRO A 55 0.07 26.00 22.53
CA PRO A 55 -1.12 25.78 23.38
C PRO A 55 -2.09 24.73 22.83
N GLY A 56 -2.23 24.64 21.50
CA GLY A 56 -3.07 23.64 20.84
C GLY A 56 -2.58 22.19 20.96
N ALA A 57 -1.32 21.97 21.40
CA ALA A 57 -0.71 20.64 21.43
C ALA A 57 -1.41 19.63 22.34
N THR A 58 -2.14 20.06 23.37
CA THR A 58 -2.96 19.16 24.20
C THR A 58 -4.23 18.71 23.45
N ALA A 59 -4.91 19.62 22.75
CA ALA A 59 -6.05 19.28 21.90
C ALA A 59 -5.63 18.38 20.73
N ALA A 60 -4.51 18.72 20.06
CA ALA A 60 -3.91 17.91 19.00
C ALA A 60 -3.54 16.50 19.47
N HIS A 61 -3.06 16.34 20.71
CA HIS A 61 -2.76 15.03 21.29
C HIS A 61 -4.02 14.17 21.45
N HIS A 62 -5.12 14.74 21.93
CA HIS A 62 -6.39 14.01 22.06
C HIS A 62 -7.08 13.78 20.70
N ARG A 63 -6.94 14.69 19.73
CA ARG A 63 -7.37 14.45 18.34
C ARG A 63 -6.61 13.26 17.72
N ALA A 64 -5.29 13.23 17.88
CA ALA A 64 -4.46 12.11 17.41
C ALA A 64 -4.79 10.79 18.13
N GLU A 65 -5.11 10.84 19.42
CA GLU A 65 -5.54 9.68 20.21
C GLU A 65 -6.88 9.11 19.72
N ALA A 66 -7.88 9.97 19.47
CA ALA A 66 -9.18 9.56 18.94
C ALA A 66 -9.06 8.96 17.54
N LEU A 67 -8.28 9.59 16.65
CA LEU A 67 -7.99 9.08 15.30
C LEU A 67 -7.26 7.72 15.35
N ARG A 68 -6.30 7.56 16.27
CA ARG A 68 -5.60 6.29 16.50
C ARG A 68 -6.57 5.20 16.96
N LEU A 69 -7.39 5.47 17.97
CA LEU A 69 -8.32 4.48 18.52
C LEU A 69 -9.40 4.06 17.51
N ARG A 70 -9.94 5.00 16.71
CA ARG A 70 -10.88 4.65 15.64
C ARG A 70 -10.21 3.87 14.51
N ALA A 71 -8.96 4.21 14.16
CA ALA A 71 -8.19 3.43 13.19
C ALA A 71 -7.84 2.02 13.71
N GLU A 72 -7.58 1.85 15.00
CA GLU A 72 -7.41 0.53 15.64
C GLU A 72 -8.69 -0.32 15.56
N GLU A 73 -9.86 0.29 15.76
CA GLU A 73 -11.17 -0.37 15.60
C GLU A 73 -11.46 -0.77 14.13
N LEU A 74 -11.10 0.09 13.18
CA LEU A 74 -11.30 -0.14 11.74
C LEU A 74 -10.49 -1.34 11.19
N ILE A 75 -9.43 -1.79 11.86
CA ILE A 75 -8.70 -3.03 11.51
C ILE A 75 -9.64 -4.25 11.67
N GLU A 76 -10.35 -4.31 12.79
CA GLU A 76 -11.27 -5.39 13.11
C GLU A 76 -12.56 -5.29 12.27
N LEU A 77 -13.09 -4.08 12.08
CA LEU A 77 -14.30 -3.85 11.28
C LEU A 77 -14.12 -4.21 9.79
N ASP A 78 -12.95 -3.97 9.20
CA ASP A 78 -12.64 -4.40 7.83
C ASP A 78 -12.64 -5.93 7.70
N SER A 79 -12.01 -6.60 8.67
CA SER A 79 -11.97 -8.06 8.73
C SER A 79 -13.38 -8.66 8.89
N LEU A 80 -14.18 -8.11 9.81
CA LEU A 80 -15.56 -8.55 10.05
C LEU A 80 -16.46 -8.29 8.83
N ALA A 81 -16.35 -7.13 8.18
CA ALA A 81 -17.12 -6.80 6.99
C ALA A 81 -16.82 -7.78 5.83
N TYR A 82 -15.55 -8.11 5.61
CA TYR A 82 -15.19 -9.07 4.56
C TYR A 82 -15.63 -10.51 4.89
N LEU A 83 -15.47 -10.96 6.15
CA LEU A 83 -15.95 -12.27 6.59
C LEU A 83 -17.48 -12.39 6.45
N GLU A 84 -18.24 -11.37 6.89
CA GLU A 84 -19.69 -11.32 6.73
C GLU A 84 -20.10 -11.36 5.25
N PHE A 85 -19.42 -10.62 4.38
CA PHE A 85 -19.66 -10.64 2.94
C PHE A 85 -19.39 -12.03 2.31
N VAL A 86 -18.37 -12.75 2.77
CA VAL A 86 -18.07 -14.10 2.29
C VAL A 86 -19.12 -15.11 2.77
N GLU A 87 -19.58 -15.05 4.03
CA GLU A 87 -20.67 -15.91 4.54
C GLU A 87 -22.02 -15.60 3.88
N ALA A 88 -22.34 -14.33 3.68
CA ALA A 88 -23.51 -13.87 2.94
C ALA A 88 -23.48 -14.38 1.49
N SER A 89 -22.32 -14.28 0.82
CA SER A 89 -22.13 -14.78 -0.55
C SER A 89 -22.24 -16.30 -0.67
N ARG A 90 -21.86 -17.06 0.37
CA ARG A 90 -22.00 -18.53 0.41
C ARG A 90 -23.43 -18.99 0.73
N SER A 91 -24.17 -18.24 1.55
CA SER A 91 -25.55 -18.54 1.94
C SER A 91 -26.61 -17.99 0.98
N GLY A 92 -26.26 -16.99 0.17
CA GLY A 92 -27.19 -16.24 -0.68
C GLY A 92 -28.08 -15.27 0.09
N GLN A 93 -27.84 -15.06 1.39
CA GLN A 93 -28.66 -14.23 2.27
C GLN A 93 -27.94 -12.93 2.62
N ASN A 94 -28.67 -11.80 2.65
CA ASN A 94 -28.17 -10.48 3.05
C ASN A 94 -26.94 -9.96 2.27
N VAL A 95 -26.67 -10.50 1.07
CA VAL A 95 -25.47 -10.24 0.26
C VAL A 95 -25.21 -8.76 0.05
N ASP A 96 -26.24 -7.97 -0.26
CA ASP A 96 -26.09 -6.55 -0.57
C ASP A 96 -25.79 -5.71 0.68
N ALA A 97 -26.38 -6.06 1.84
CA ALA A 97 -26.08 -5.39 3.11
C ALA A 97 -24.65 -5.70 3.60
N ALA A 98 -24.21 -6.96 3.45
CA ALA A 98 -22.84 -7.35 3.77
C ALA A 98 -21.82 -6.75 2.79
N ARG A 99 -22.17 -6.62 1.49
CA ARG A 99 -21.36 -5.93 0.49
C ARG A 99 -21.25 -4.43 0.78
N GLN A 100 -22.33 -3.78 1.23
CA GLN A 100 -22.29 -2.35 1.55
C GLN A 100 -21.26 -2.06 2.66
N LYS A 101 -21.15 -2.93 3.67
CA LYS A 101 -20.11 -2.83 4.72
C LYS A 101 -18.68 -2.85 4.17
N THR A 102 -18.40 -3.63 3.11
CA THR A 102 -17.06 -3.64 2.47
C THR A 102 -16.78 -2.40 1.63
N ILE A 103 -17.78 -1.54 1.39
CA ILE A 103 -17.62 -0.21 0.79
C ILE A 103 -17.49 0.85 1.89
N ASP A 104 -18.36 0.79 2.91
CA ASP A 104 -18.44 1.77 3.99
C ASP A 104 -17.19 1.82 4.88
N VAL A 105 -16.63 0.65 5.25
CA VAL A 105 -15.44 0.61 6.13
C VAL A 105 -14.20 1.23 5.44
N PRO A 106 -13.89 0.91 4.16
CA PRO A 106 -12.87 1.65 3.40
C PRO A 106 -13.16 3.15 3.21
N ILE A 107 -14.42 3.59 3.06
CA ILE A 107 -14.77 5.02 3.07
C ILE A 107 -14.33 5.66 4.39
N GLU A 108 -14.60 5.02 5.53
CA GLU A 108 -14.21 5.56 6.83
C GLU A 108 -12.69 5.55 7.05
N ILE A 109 -11.98 4.48 6.65
CA ILE A 109 -10.50 4.43 6.68
C ILE A 109 -9.91 5.62 5.90
N ALA A 110 -10.45 5.94 4.72
CA ALA A 110 -10.03 7.11 3.94
C ALA A 110 -10.36 8.45 4.63
N GLY A 111 -11.48 8.53 5.34
CA GLY A 111 -11.89 9.72 6.12
C GLY A 111 -11.07 9.95 7.39
N VAL A 112 -10.66 8.89 8.09
CA VAL A 112 -9.73 8.99 9.23
C VAL A 112 -8.32 9.34 8.74
N ALA A 113 -7.87 8.76 7.61
CA ALA A 113 -6.59 9.11 6.99
C ALA A 113 -6.51 10.60 6.60
N ALA A 114 -7.57 11.18 6.04
CA ALA A 114 -7.63 12.61 5.72
C ALA A 114 -7.42 13.49 6.95
N GLN A 115 -8.13 13.20 8.05
CA GLN A 115 -8.01 13.93 9.32
C GLN A 115 -6.63 13.78 9.97
N VAL A 116 -5.93 12.67 9.74
CA VAL A 116 -4.53 12.49 10.16
C VAL A 116 -3.62 13.41 9.34
N MET A 117 -3.83 13.56 8.03
CA MET A 117 -3.03 14.50 7.21
C MET A 117 -3.26 15.97 7.60
N GLU A 118 -4.49 16.37 7.89
CA GLU A 118 -4.80 17.70 8.45
C GLU A 118 -4.02 17.96 9.74
N LEU A 119 -4.08 17.00 10.67
CA LEU A 119 -3.41 17.12 11.97
C LEU A 119 -1.87 17.07 11.84
N ALA A 120 -1.33 16.41 10.81
CA ALA A 120 0.08 16.46 10.49
C ALA A 120 0.49 17.89 10.06
N HIS A 121 -0.30 18.53 9.20
CA HIS A 121 -0.06 19.92 8.77
C HIS A 121 -0.11 20.92 9.94
N ASP A 122 -1.08 20.78 10.86
CA ASP A 122 -1.15 21.54 12.11
C ASP A 122 0.16 21.40 12.94
N LEU A 123 0.68 20.17 13.04
CA LEU A 123 1.85 19.82 13.85
C LEU A 123 3.18 20.15 13.18
N GLU A 124 3.27 20.14 11.85
CA GLU A 124 4.43 20.69 11.12
C GLU A 124 4.52 22.21 11.32
N THR A 125 3.38 22.89 11.21
CA THR A 125 3.28 24.36 11.29
C THR A 125 3.59 24.85 12.70
N ASN A 126 2.85 24.36 13.69
CA ASN A 126 2.83 24.87 15.06
C ASN A 126 3.65 24.03 16.06
N GLY A 127 3.92 22.77 15.74
CA GLY A 127 4.54 21.82 16.66
C GLY A 127 6.04 22.04 16.88
N ASN A 128 6.65 21.10 17.60
CA ASN A 128 8.08 21.08 17.88
C ASN A 128 8.90 20.96 16.57
N PRO A 129 9.70 21.98 16.17
CA PRO A 129 10.38 21.99 14.87
C PRO A 129 11.29 20.77 14.65
N ASN A 130 11.88 20.24 15.72
CA ASN A 130 12.75 19.06 15.69
C ASN A 130 12.00 17.76 15.31
N LEU A 131 10.67 17.81 15.23
CA LEU A 131 9.79 16.67 14.91
C LEU A 131 8.95 16.91 13.63
N ARG A 132 9.27 17.94 12.83
CA ARG A 132 8.62 18.15 11.52
C ARG A 132 8.71 16.92 10.60
N ALA A 133 9.84 16.21 10.65
CA ALA A 133 10.02 14.96 9.91
C ALA A 133 9.11 13.81 10.41
N ASP A 134 8.82 13.73 11.72
CA ASP A 134 7.86 12.76 12.24
C ASP A 134 6.43 13.06 11.74
N ALA A 135 6.06 14.35 11.71
CA ALA A 135 4.74 14.79 11.23
C ALA A 135 4.57 14.56 9.72
N ALA A 136 5.55 14.96 8.90
CA ALA A 136 5.54 14.72 7.46
C ALA A 136 5.54 13.21 7.12
N ALA A 137 6.26 12.38 7.89
CA ALA A 137 6.22 10.93 7.74
C ALA A 137 4.82 10.36 8.03
N ALA A 138 4.13 10.86 9.06
CA ALA A 138 2.74 10.48 9.35
C ALA A 138 1.77 10.91 8.24
N ALA A 139 1.96 12.09 7.63
CA ALA A 139 1.17 12.54 6.48
C ALA A 139 1.33 11.61 5.28
N ILE A 140 2.58 11.26 4.91
CA ILE A 140 2.89 10.36 3.78
C ILE A 140 2.30 8.96 3.99
N LEU A 141 2.40 8.42 5.22
CA LEU A 141 1.83 7.12 5.57
C LEU A 141 0.29 7.14 5.51
N ALA A 142 -0.34 8.21 6.01
CA ALA A 142 -1.79 8.39 5.92
C ALA A 142 -2.26 8.55 4.46
N GLU A 143 -1.53 9.29 3.62
CA GLU A 143 -1.83 9.43 2.19
C GLU A 143 -1.77 8.08 1.46
N ALA A 144 -0.77 7.24 1.76
CA ALA A 144 -0.64 5.89 1.21
C ALA A 144 -1.78 4.96 1.66
N ALA A 145 -2.22 5.07 2.92
CA ALA A 145 -3.37 4.34 3.41
C ALA A 145 -4.69 4.82 2.78
N GLN A 146 -4.86 6.14 2.61
CA GLN A 146 -6.02 6.73 1.93
C GLN A 146 -6.13 6.26 0.47
N LYS A 147 -5.00 6.24 -0.26
CA LYS A 147 -4.93 5.73 -1.65
C LYS A 147 -5.28 4.24 -1.71
N THR A 148 -4.80 3.43 -0.75
CA THR A 148 -5.17 2.01 -0.63
C THR A 148 -6.67 1.85 -0.39
N ALA A 149 -7.25 2.60 0.55
CA ALA A 149 -8.68 2.57 0.84
C ALA A 149 -9.52 3.02 -0.38
N ALA A 150 -9.13 4.09 -1.06
CA ALA A 150 -9.79 4.58 -2.29
C ALA A 150 -9.79 3.54 -3.43
N MET A 151 -8.75 2.70 -3.53
CA MET A 151 -8.72 1.56 -4.45
C MET A 151 -9.72 0.47 -4.04
N LEU A 152 -9.81 0.13 -2.75
CA LEU A 152 -10.74 -0.89 -2.25
C LEU A 152 -12.22 -0.49 -2.44
N ILE A 153 -12.55 0.78 -2.22
CA ILE A 153 -13.87 1.35 -2.53
C ILE A 153 -14.24 1.08 -4.00
N GLN A 154 -13.32 1.38 -4.93
CA GLN A 154 -13.55 1.17 -6.37
C GLN A 154 -13.72 -0.31 -6.74
N VAL A 155 -12.90 -1.21 -6.16
CA VAL A 155 -13.02 -2.67 -6.37
C VAL A 155 -14.38 -3.18 -5.88
N ASN A 156 -14.81 -2.76 -4.69
CA ASN A 156 -16.04 -3.26 -4.08
C ASN A 156 -17.30 -2.69 -4.76
N ILE A 157 -17.29 -1.42 -5.19
CA ILE A 157 -18.35 -0.83 -6.03
C ILE A 157 -18.41 -1.50 -7.42
N ALA A 158 -17.26 -1.77 -8.06
CA ALA A 158 -17.23 -2.49 -9.33
C ALA A 158 -17.81 -3.92 -9.20
N SER A 159 -17.60 -4.58 -8.05
CA SER A 159 -18.19 -5.87 -7.72
C SER A 159 -19.71 -5.84 -7.46
N ALA A 160 -20.24 -4.67 -7.08
CA ALA A 160 -21.66 -4.45 -6.77
C ALA A 160 -22.51 -4.22 -8.03
N SER A 161 -21.89 -3.80 -9.13
CA SER A 161 -22.60 -3.54 -10.38
C SER A 161 -23.15 -4.85 -10.96
N PRO A 162 -24.44 -4.94 -11.32
CA PRO A 162 -25.01 -6.17 -11.85
C PRO A 162 -24.27 -6.58 -13.12
N ARG A 163 -23.73 -7.81 -13.12
CA ARG A 163 -23.04 -8.39 -14.28
C ARG A 163 -23.99 -8.31 -15.48
N ARG A 164 -23.71 -7.39 -16.41
CA ARG A 164 -24.44 -7.26 -17.67
C ARG A 164 -24.50 -8.66 -18.30
N PRO A 165 -25.70 -9.21 -18.61
CA PRO A 165 -25.80 -10.56 -19.15
C PRO A 165 -24.93 -10.64 -20.40
N ALA A 166 -24.18 -11.74 -20.53
CA ALA A 166 -23.40 -11.98 -21.73
C ALA A 166 -24.35 -11.86 -22.93
N ALA A 167 -24.00 -11.03 -23.91
CA ALA A 167 -24.75 -10.97 -25.14
C ALA A 167 -24.86 -12.39 -25.71
N PRO A 168 -26.04 -12.84 -26.18
CA PRO A 168 -26.17 -14.14 -26.80
C PRO A 168 -25.08 -14.29 -27.87
N GLY A 169 -24.29 -15.36 -27.79
CA GLY A 169 -23.37 -15.71 -28.87
C GLY A 169 -24.17 -15.84 -30.18
N PRO A 170 -23.55 -15.60 -31.34
CA PRO A 170 -24.22 -15.80 -32.62
C PRO A 170 -24.78 -17.22 -32.65
N ALA A 171 -26.10 -17.34 -32.76
CA ALA A 171 -26.77 -18.64 -32.69
C ALA A 171 -26.33 -19.50 -33.87
N ASP A 172 -25.91 -20.74 -33.59
CA ASP A 172 -25.50 -21.70 -34.61
C ASP A 172 -26.68 -22.02 -35.55
N GLY A 173 -26.68 -21.36 -36.71
CA GLY A 173 -27.59 -21.66 -37.81
C GLY A 173 -27.22 -23.00 -38.46
N PRO A 174 -28.19 -23.85 -38.82
CA PRO A 174 -27.90 -25.21 -39.27
C PRO A 174 -27.21 -25.26 -40.63
N ASP A 175 -26.30 -26.24 -40.72
CA ASP A 175 -25.53 -26.70 -41.88
C ASP A 175 -26.18 -26.46 -43.27
N ARG A 176 -25.41 -25.82 -44.16
CA ARG A 176 -25.60 -25.86 -45.61
C ARG A 176 -24.29 -26.00 -46.37
N ALA A 177 -23.66 -27.16 -46.27
CA ALA A 177 -22.59 -27.55 -47.18
C ALA A 177 -23.04 -27.52 -48.66
N ARG A 178 -22.32 -26.76 -49.50
CA ARG A 178 -22.08 -27.11 -50.92
C ARG A 178 -20.88 -26.34 -51.46
N ALA A 179 -20.03 -27.06 -52.20
CA ALA A 179 -18.76 -26.54 -52.71
C ALA A 179 -18.90 -25.76 -54.01
N GLN A 180 -17.92 -24.88 -54.26
CA GLN A 180 -17.40 -24.69 -55.61
C GLN A 180 -15.92 -24.27 -55.55
N SER A 181 -15.08 -24.99 -56.28
CA SER A 181 -13.65 -24.75 -56.43
C SER A 181 -13.37 -23.87 -57.65
N ARG A 182 -12.23 -23.16 -57.63
CA ARG A 182 -11.38 -22.91 -58.80
C ARG A 182 -10.05 -22.27 -58.41
N ASP A 183 -8.99 -22.69 -59.07
CA ASP A 183 -7.70 -22.03 -59.09
C ASP A 183 -7.77 -20.66 -59.77
N SER A 184 -6.95 -19.70 -59.35
CA SER A 184 -5.80 -19.25 -60.17
C SER A 184 -5.00 -18.15 -59.48
N ASP A 185 -3.68 -18.21 -59.63
CA ASP A 185 -2.65 -17.26 -59.17
C ASP A 185 -1.37 -17.55 -59.99
N PRO A 186 -0.45 -16.59 -60.29
CA PRO A 186 -0.49 -15.14 -60.17
C PRO A 186 -0.40 -14.45 -61.57
N PRO A 187 0.01 -13.16 -61.66
CA PRO A 187 1.37 -12.93 -62.20
C PRO A 187 2.20 -11.83 -61.48
N SER A 188 3.45 -11.66 -61.93
CA SER A 188 4.57 -11.02 -61.21
C SER A 188 4.70 -9.49 -61.28
N ARG A 189 5.52 -8.94 -60.36
CA ARG A 189 6.03 -7.54 -60.33
C ARG A 189 6.99 -7.22 -61.50
N PRO A 190 7.21 -5.93 -61.80
CA PRO A 190 8.39 -5.22 -61.29
C PRO A 190 8.01 -3.93 -60.51
N ARG A 191 8.71 -3.44 -59.48
CA ARG A 191 10.13 -3.03 -59.33
C ARG A 191 10.55 -1.85 -60.22
N ASP A 192 10.55 -0.66 -59.63
CA ASP A 192 11.66 0.31 -59.60
C ASP A 192 11.28 1.52 -58.70
N ALA A 193 12.13 2.50 -58.38
CA ALA A 193 13.48 2.44 -57.80
C ALA A 193 13.97 3.88 -57.48
N ARG A 194 14.63 4.08 -56.33
CA ARG A 194 15.43 5.29 -55.97
C ARG A 194 14.61 6.59 -55.79
N ASP A 195 15.04 7.63 -55.09
CA ASP A 195 16.07 7.88 -54.03
C ASP A 195 15.61 9.21 -53.31
N ASP A 196 16.27 9.88 -52.34
CA ASP A 196 17.66 9.81 -51.89
C ASP A 196 17.92 10.26 -50.41
N ARG A 197 19.21 10.35 -50.06
CA ARG A 197 19.91 10.96 -48.90
C ARG A 197 19.36 12.36 -48.47
N SER A 198 19.54 12.89 -47.25
CA SER A 198 20.78 13.03 -46.42
C SER A 198 20.41 13.30 -44.93
N ALA A 199 21.09 12.79 -43.89
CA ALA A 199 22.40 13.17 -43.30
C ALA A 199 22.45 14.64 -42.77
N LEU A 200 23.12 15.03 -41.66
CA LEU A 200 24.00 14.35 -40.66
C LEU A 200 23.33 14.44 -39.24
N SER A 201 23.92 14.41 -38.03
CA SER A 201 25.27 14.29 -37.42
C SER A 201 25.07 13.68 -36.02
N ALA A 202 25.74 12.61 -35.55
CA ALA A 202 27.14 12.41 -35.16
C ALA A 202 27.63 13.21 -33.92
N GLY A 203 28.08 12.49 -32.88
CA GLY A 203 28.57 13.02 -31.59
C GLY A 203 28.98 11.92 -30.59
N ARG A 204 30.15 11.31 -30.78
CA ARG A 204 30.70 10.24 -29.89
C ARG A 204 31.70 10.80 -28.87
N SER A 205 31.79 10.19 -27.69
CA SER A 205 33.06 10.07 -26.95
C SER A 205 33.14 8.75 -26.16
N ARG A 206 34.37 8.29 -25.85
CA ARG A 206 34.70 7.08 -25.08
C ARG A 206 35.99 7.32 -24.28
N GLY A 207 36.03 6.84 -23.04
CA GLY A 207 37.22 6.85 -22.16
C GLY A 207 36.80 6.55 -20.72
N SER A 208 37.14 5.45 -20.01
CA SER A 208 38.13 4.36 -20.17
C SER A 208 39.53 4.57 -19.59
N ALA A 209 39.61 4.65 -18.25
CA ALA A 209 40.69 4.12 -17.42
C ALA A 209 40.05 3.69 -16.07
N ARG A 210 40.36 2.58 -15.38
CA ARG A 210 41.65 1.99 -14.94
C ARG A 210 42.51 2.98 -14.13
N SER A 211 43.12 2.66 -12.99
CA SER A 211 43.04 1.50 -12.06
C SER A 211 44.07 1.74 -10.95
N ARG A 212 43.87 1.25 -9.71
CA ARG A 212 44.97 0.82 -8.81
C ARG A 212 44.45 0.12 -7.55
N SER A 213 45.26 -0.80 -7.03
CA SER A 213 45.04 -1.60 -5.82
C SER A 213 46.36 -1.73 -5.04
N ALA A 214 46.29 -1.61 -3.72
CA ALA A 214 47.34 -1.82 -2.70
C ALA A 214 46.63 -1.62 -1.33
N SER A 215 46.61 -2.56 -0.37
CA SER A 215 47.70 -2.99 0.54
C SER A 215 48.16 -1.85 1.48
N SER A 216 48.43 -2.05 2.78
CA SER A 216 48.51 -3.28 3.60
C SER A 216 48.66 -2.93 5.09
N GLY A 217 48.35 -3.89 5.98
CA GLY A 217 49.06 -4.04 7.27
C GLY A 217 48.38 -3.51 8.53
N SER A 218 47.95 -4.43 9.40
CA SER A 218 47.92 -4.21 10.85
C SER A 218 49.33 -4.46 11.43
N PRO A 219 49.68 -3.95 12.63
CA PRO A 219 49.42 -4.79 13.81
C PRO A 219 49.10 -4.07 15.14
N SER A 220 48.35 -4.77 15.98
CA SER A 220 48.48 -4.89 17.44
C SER A 220 49.08 -3.72 18.27
N THR A 221 48.27 -3.21 19.20
CA THR A 221 48.75 -3.04 20.59
C THR A 221 47.83 -3.77 21.56
N ARG A 222 48.43 -4.26 22.64
CA ARG A 222 47.84 -5.19 23.61
C ARG A 222 47.80 -4.52 24.98
N GLN A 223 46.62 -4.36 25.56
CA GLN A 223 46.47 -4.24 27.01
C GLN A 223 45.54 -5.32 27.55
N ALA A 224 45.75 -5.65 28.83
CA ALA A 224 45.18 -6.81 29.49
C ALA A 224 45.00 -6.52 30.98
N ARG A 225 44.35 -7.46 31.67
CA ARG A 225 43.86 -7.46 33.08
C ARG A 225 42.37 -7.08 33.17
N ARG A 226 41.59 -7.68 34.07
CA ARG A 226 41.94 -8.70 35.09
C ARG A 226 40.81 -9.72 35.28
N ARG A 227 41.16 -10.93 35.73
CA ARG A 227 40.19 -11.93 36.22
C ARG A 227 39.59 -11.43 37.54
N GLY A 228 38.27 -11.56 37.69
CA GLY A 228 37.60 -11.80 38.96
C GLY A 228 36.99 -13.20 38.91
N GLY A 229 37.20 -14.01 39.95
CA GLY A 229 36.67 -15.38 40.04
C GLY A 229 35.95 -15.58 41.36
N SER A 230 34.91 -16.41 41.36
CA SER A 230 34.03 -16.61 42.50
C SER A 230 34.71 -17.28 43.70
N ARG A 231 34.35 -16.82 44.89
CA ARG A 231 34.14 -17.62 46.11
C ARG A 231 33.19 -16.85 47.03
#